data_AF-A0A183D015-F1
#
_entry.id   AF-A0A183D015-F1
#
_cell.length_a   1.000
_cell.length_b   1.000
_cell.length_c   1.000
_cell.angle_alpha   90.00
_cell.angle_beta   90.00
_cell.angle_gamma   90.00
#
_symmetry.space_group_name_H-M   'P 1'
#
loop_
_entity.id
_entity.type
_entity.pdbx_description
1 polymer ?
#
loop_
_entity_poly.entity_id
_entity_poly.type
_entity_poly.pdbx_seq_one_letter_code
_entity_poly.pdbx_strand_id
1 'polypeptide(L)'
;MLADRFRKTARWTGEGFSESHKQIRFLLLQHCKKTNFVLVHAPFVLLMKQAESLSLKMPVLQSDVKERAVFEGVLDKFLKRFRFLTFSEKMNERLSQPNYFTAPFIAAHLDCYVGHENQDTFFDSSERSRLVYDLLIRTKYDAHDAAKYRVGIQRLIKNNSYVAAFPLHEECNWNKVNAEDSTDRELLYWNWARIKSFYKYQPLSLVKKYFGSKVGMYFAWLGYYTKVLFPASVVGVFCFLYGISSSSQDIPRSIFHTFFLVFF
;
A
#
# COMPACT_ATOMS: atom_id res chain seq x y z
N MET A 1 18.71 2.43 8.52
CA MET A 1 20.05 3.07 8.58
C MET A 1 19.97 4.59 8.66
N LEU A 2 19.27 5.28 7.74
CA LEU A 2 19.05 6.75 7.84
C LEU A 2 18.17 7.12 9.04
N ALA A 3 17.02 6.47 9.25
CA ALA A 3 16.12 6.74 10.39
C ALA A 3 16.79 6.58 11.78
N ASP A 4 17.55 5.49 11.96
CA ASP A 4 18.28 5.20 13.20
C ASP A 4 19.48 6.16 13.41
N ARG A 5 20.17 6.57 12.32
CA ARG A 5 21.14 7.69 12.40
C ARG A 5 20.44 9.02 12.70
N PHE A 6 19.25 9.28 12.16
CA PHE A 6 18.48 10.50 12.40
C PHE A 6 18.06 10.61 13.87
N ARG A 7 17.52 9.54 14.48
CA ARG A 7 17.19 9.54 15.91
C ARG A 7 18.41 9.72 16.82
N LYS A 8 19.55 9.11 16.47
CA LYS A 8 20.77 9.14 17.31
C LYS A 8 21.62 10.41 17.16
N THR A 9 21.52 11.14 16.04
CA THR A 9 22.36 12.32 15.76
C THR A 9 21.60 13.64 15.66
N ALA A 10 20.27 13.60 15.52
CA ALA A 10 19.50 14.83 15.46
C ALA A 10 19.52 15.51 16.83
N ARG A 11 20.08 16.72 16.85
CA ARG A 11 20.00 17.60 18.00
C ARG A 11 18.62 18.25 17.99
N TRP A 12 17.91 18.18 19.11
CA TRP A 12 16.64 18.88 19.33
C TRP A 12 16.91 20.38 19.35
N THR A 13 16.33 21.14 18.41
CA THR A 13 16.56 22.59 18.31
C THR A 13 15.32 23.44 18.57
N GLY A 14 14.19 22.83 18.98
CA GLY A 14 12.98 23.53 19.42
C GLY A 14 11.67 22.95 18.87
N GLU A 15 10.56 23.21 19.58
CA GLU A 15 9.18 22.99 19.12
C GLU A 15 8.60 24.31 18.59
N GLY A 16 7.99 24.28 17.40
CA GLY A 16 7.27 25.42 16.83
C GLY A 16 5.78 25.14 16.76
N PHE A 17 4.95 26.07 17.24
CA PHE A 17 3.50 26.04 17.09
C PHE A 17 3.06 27.06 16.02
N SER A 18 2.26 26.63 15.04
CA SER A 18 1.67 27.56 14.07
C SER A 18 0.37 28.14 14.64
N GLU A 19 0.27 29.45 14.85
CA GLU A 19 -0.90 30.10 15.47
C GLU A 19 -2.22 29.91 14.70
N SER A 20 -2.16 29.76 13.38
CA SER A 20 -3.30 29.44 12.50
C SER A 20 -3.68 27.95 12.52
N HIS A 21 -2.80 27.09 13.01
CA HIS A 21 -2.92 25.63 13.04
C HIS A 21 -2.40 25.09 14.38
N LYS A 22 -2.99 25.56 15.49
CA LYS A 22 -2.58 25.33 16.90
C LYS A 22 -2.43 23.86 17.36
N GLN A 23 -2.41 22.89 16.45
CA GLN A 23 -2.42 21.46 16.74
C GLN A 23 -1.28 20.69 16.06
N ILE A 24 -0.60 21.20 15.02
CA ILE A 24 0.50 20.44 14.39
C ILE A 24 1.79 20.69 15.17
N ARG A 25 2.45 19.61 15.61
CA ARG A 25 3.77 19.68 16.24
C ARG A 25 4.85 19.52 15.17
N PHE A 26 5.77 20.48 15.13
CA PHE A 26 6.96 20.41 14.29
C PHE A 26 8.18 20.18 15.17
N LEU A 27 8.96 19.18 14.80
CA LEU A 27 10.26 18.89 15.42
C LEU A 27 11.35 19.20 14.41
N LEU A 28 12.15 20.23 14.68
CA LEU A 28 13.32 20.56 13.89
C LEU A 28 14.48 19.64 14.27
N LEU A 29 15.00 18.94 13.27
CA LEU A 29 16.12 18.01 13.38
C LEU A 29 17.25 18.50 12.48
N GLN A 30 18.33 18.98 13.08
CA GLN A 30 19.53 19.31 12.33
C GLN A 30 20.46 18.09 12.25
N HIS A 31 20.71 17.59 11.03
CA HIS A 31 21.60 16.44 10.81
C HIS A 31 22.98 16.85 10.25
N CYS A 32 23.07 17.97 9.54
CA CYS A 32 24.32 18.52 8.98
C CYS A 32 24.24 20.05 8.84
N LYS A 33 25.39 20.75 8.80
CA LYS A 33 25.47 22.22 8.67
C LYS A 33 24.73 22.81 7.44
N LYS A 34 24.44 21.99 6.42
CA LYS A 34 23.79 22.39 5.16
C LYS A 34 22.36 21.84 4.97
N THR A 35 21.91 20.90 5.78
CA THR A 35 20.62 20.22 5.57
C THR A 35 19.84 20.12 6.88
N ASN A 36 18.68 20.78 6.90
CA ASN A 36 17.74 20.76 8.02
C ASN A 36 16.59 19.83 7.68
N PHE A 37 16.25 18.93 8.59
CA PHE A 37 15.10 18.05 8.48
C PHE A 37 14.01 18.55 9.43
N VAL A 38 12.77 18.56 8.96
CA VAL A 38 11.61 18.93 9.77
C VAL A 38 10.72 17.71 9.88
N LEU A 39 10.58 17.18 11.08
CA LEU A 39 9.64 16.11 11.38
C LEU A 39 8.29 16.73 11.70
N VAL A 40 7.26 16.29 10.97
CA VAL A 40 5.88 16.75 11.15
C VAL A 40 5.11 15.68 11.89
N HIS A 41 4.47 16.06 13.00
CA HIS A 41 3.58 15.18 13.75
C HIS A 41 2.20 15.83 13.88
N ALA A 42 1.16 15.09 13.47
CA ALA A 42 -0.24 15.48 13.64
C ALA A 42 -0.87 14.68 14.79
N PRO A 43 -1.49 15.36 15.77
CA PRO A 43 -2.17 14.70 16.88
C PRO A 43 -3.44 14.00 16.41
N PHE A 44 -3.89 13.01 17.18
CA PHE A 44 -5.06 12.18 16.86
C PHE A 44 -6.32 13.00 16.55
N VAL A 45 -6.60 14.04 17.33
CA VAL A 45 -7.77 14.92 17.12
C VAL A 45 -7.76 15.60 15.75
N LEU A 46 -6.59 16.04 15.30
CA LEU A 46 -6.43 16.67 14.00
C LEU A 46 -6.59 15.64 12.87
N LEU A 47 -6.07 14.42 13.06
CA LEU A 47 -6.24 13.33 12.12
C LEU A 47 -7.72 12.93 11.97
N MET A 48 -8.47 12.87 13.07
CA MET A 48 -9.91 12.58 13.04
C MET A 48 -10.68 13.63 12.22
N LYS A 49 -10.43 14.92 12.49
CA LYS A 49 -11.06 16.01 11.72
C LYS A 49 -10.73 15.92 10.23
N GLN A 50 -9.51 15.56 9.89
CA GLN A 50 -9.11 15.40 8.50
C GLN A 50 -9.71 14.16 7.85
N ALA A 51 -9.77 13.04 8.57
CA ALA A 51 -10.39 11.80 8.10
C ALA A 51 -11.88 11.99 7.82
N GLU A 52 -12.57 12.75 8.67
CA GLU A 52 -13.98 13.11 8.50
C GLU A 52 -14.18 14.02 7.28
N SER A 53 -13.34 15.07 7.13
CA SER A 53 -13.38 15.95 5.97
C SER A 53 -13.13 15.23 4.64
N LEU A 54 -12.38 14.12 4.67
CA LEU A 54 -12.12 13.27 3.49
C LEU A 54 -13.10 12.10 3.38
N SER A 55 -14.04 11.97 4.33
CA SER A 55 -14.99 10.86 4.43
C SER A 55 -14.31 9.49 4.28
N LEU A 56 -13.21 9.29 5.02
CA LEU A 56 -12.43 8.05 4.99
C LEU A 56 -13.33 6.86 5.32
N LYS A 57 -13.31 5.81 4.50
CA LYS A 57 -14.11 4.60 4.77
C LYS A 57 -13.41 3.74 5.81
N MET A 58 -14.05 3.54 6.95
CA MET A 58 -13.49 2.79 8.09
C MET A 58 -14.37 1.57 8.44
N PRO A 59 -13.78 0.50 9.00
CA PRO A 59 -14.50 -0.70 9.41
C PRO A 59 -15.37 -0.45 10.64
N VAL A 60 -16.64 -0.89 10.59
CA VAL A 60 -17.63 -0.73 11.68
C VAL A 60 -17.98 -2.07 12.31
N LEU A 61 -18.56 -2.98 11.53
CA LEU A 61 -19.05 -4.28 12.02
C LEU A 61 -18.46 -5.41 11.18
N GLN A 62 -18.12 -6.54 11.80
CA GLN A 62 -17.73 -7.75 11.04
C GLN A 62 -18.90 -8.21 10.17
N SER A 63 -18.62 -8.55 8.92
CA SER A 63 -19.66 -8.97 7.99
C SER A 63 -20.04 -10.42 8.26
N ASP A 64 -21.30 -10.64 8.60
CA ASP A 64 -21.88 -11.99 8.75
C ASP A 64 -22.20 -12.65 7.39
N VAL A 65 -21.99 -11.92 6.28
CA VAL A 65 -22.27 -12.37 4.93
C VAL A 65 -21.13 -13.26 4.43
N LYS A 66 -21.41 -14.56 4.27
CA LYS A 66 -20.52 -15.47 3.53
C LYS A 66 -20.42 -14.99 2.09
N GLU A 67 -19.22 -14.67 1.63
CA GLU A 67 -19.01 -14.18 0.28
C GLU A 67 -19.59 -15.14 -0.77
N ARG A 68 -20.28 -14.59 -1.78
CA ARG A 68 -20.29 -15.25 -3.09
C ARG A 68 -18.85 -15.17 -3.58
N ALA A 69 -18.22 -16.32 -3.79
CA ALA A 69 -16.94 -16.41 -4.48
C ALA A 69 -17.12 -16.01 -5.95
N VAL A 70 -17.31 -14.71 -6.23
CA VAL A 70 -17.61 -14.22 -7.58
C VAL A 70 -16.41 -14.42 -8.52
N PHE A 71 -15.20 -14.65 -7.98
CA PHE A 71 -13.98 -14.86 -8.77
C PHE A 71 -12.96 -15.85 -8.18
N GLU A 72 -13.34 -16.83 -7.34
CA GLU A 72 -12.44 -18.00 -7.19
C GLU A 72 -12.55 -18.86 -8.45
N GLY A 73 -11.86 -18.42 -9.51
CA GLY A 73 -11.76 -19.17 -10.75
C GLY A 73 -11.21 -20.57 -10.47
N VAL A 74 -11.64 -21.55 -11.28
CA VAL A 74 -11.17 -22.94 -11.22
C VAL A 74 -9.64 -23.02 -11.13
N LEU A 75 -8.95 -22.09 -11.81
CA LEU A 75 -7.51 -21.92 -11.80
C LEU A 75 -6.94 -21.59 -10.41
N ASP A 76 -7.58 -20.72 -9.63
CA ASP A 76 -7.10 -20.39 -8.28
C ASP A 76 -7.31 -21.56 -7.30
N LYS A 77 -8.41 -22.32 -7.43
CA LYS A 77 -8.58 -23.57 -6.64
C LYS A 77 -7.54 -24.63 -7.00
N PHE A 78 -7.24 -24.77 -8.29
CA PHE A 78 -6.20 -25.68 -8.78
C PHE A 78 -4.82 -25.27 -8.26
N LEU A 79 -4.47 -23.99 -8.37
CA LEU A 79 -3.18 -23.47 -7.93
C LEU A 79 -3.02 -23.52 -6.39
N LYS A 80 -4.07 -23.25 -5.61
CA LYS A 80 -4.04 -23.38 -4.13
C LYS A 80 -3.71 -24.80 -3.64
N ARG A 81 -3.89 -25.84 -4.46
CA ARG A 81 -3.45 -27.21 -4.13
C ARG A 81 -1.93 -27.30 -3.97
N PHE A 82 -1.18 -26.43 -4.64
CA PHE A 82 0.28 -26.40 -4.54
C PHE A 82 0.72 -25.54 -3.36
N ARG A 83 1.03 -26.21 -2.23
CA ARG A 83 1.44 -25.57 -0.96
C ARG A 83 2.68 -24.67 -1.09
N PHE A 84 3.52 -24.86 -2.10
CA PHE A 84 4.67 -23.97 -2.32
C PHE A 84 4.26 -22.59 -2.82
N LEU A 85 3.11 -22.45 -3.50
CA LEU A 85 2.61 -21.15 -3.96
C LEU A 85 2.05 -20.30 -2.81
N THR A 86 1.59 -20.95 -1.73
CA THR A 86 0.94 -20.29 -0.58
C THR A 86 1.94 -19.94 0.53
N PHE A 87 1.56 -19.02 1.42
CA PHE A 87 2.39 -18.65 2.56
C PHE A 87 2.25 -19.64 3.72
N SER A 88 3.16 -19.54 4.69
CA SER A 88 3.05 -20.23 5.99
C SER A 88 1.73 -19.88 6.67
N GLU A 89 1.19 -20.81 7.46
CA GLU A 89 -0.10 -20.68 8.16
C GLU A 89 -0.17 -19.40 9.01
N LYS A 90 0.86 -19.17 9.83
CA LYS A 90 1.03 -17.93 10.63
C LYS A 90 0.99 -16.63 9.81
N MET A 91 1.50 -16.68 8.57
CA MET A 91 1.48 -15.52 7.67
C MET A 91 0.07 -15.31 7.12
N ASN A 92 -0.62 -16.39 6.76
CA ASN A 92 -1.98 -16.31 6.24
C ASN A 92 -2.94 -15.75 7.31
N GLU A 93 -2.74 -16.08 8.59
CA GLU A 93 -3.48 -15.48 9.69
C GLU A 93 -3.28 -13.96 9.77
N ARG A 94 -2.02 -13.49 9.73
CA ARG A 94 -1.72 -12.04 9.73
C ARG A 94 -2.22 -11.31 8.47
N LEU A 95 -2.26 -12.00 7.33
CA LEU A 95 -2.76 -11.46 6.06
C LEU A 95 -4.29 -11.52 5.94
N SER A 96 -4.93 -12.38 6.73
CA SER A 96 -6.38 -12.54 6.77
C SER A 96 -6.99 -11.29 7.37
N GLN A 97 -7.61 -10.48 6.51
CA GLN A 97 -8.45 -9.39 6.98
C GLN A 97 -9.87 -9.95 7.09
N PRO A 98 -10.47 -9.99 8.30
CA PRO A 98 -11.88 -10.28 8.39
C PRO A 98 -12.64 -9.21 7.62
N ASN A 99 -13.68 -9.63 6.93
CA ASN A 99 -14.51 -8.70 6.17
C ASN A 99 -15.31 -7.84 7.15
N TYR A 100 -15.25 -6.53 6.95
CA TYR A 100 -16.00 -5.57 7.72
C TYR A 100 -16.95 -4.80 6.81
N PHE A 101 -18.13 -4.47 7.33
CA PHE A 101 -18.92 -3.37 6.79
C PHE A 101 -18.15 -2.08 6.99
N THR A 102 -18.09 -1.27 5.92
CA THR A 102 -17.38 0.01 5.94
C THR A 102 -18.36 1.17 5.86
N ALA A 103 -18.09 2.22 6.63
CA ALA A 103 -18.87 3.45 6.63
C ALA A 103 -17.92 4.66 6.52
N PRO A 104 -18.38 5.82 5.99
CA PRO A 104 -17.59 7.05 6.07
C PRO A 104 -17.32 7.39 7.55
N PHE A 105 -16.11 7.86 7.82
CA PHE A 105 -15.65 8.19 9.16
C PHE A 105 -16.32 9.48 9.66
N ILE A 106 -16.89 9.41 10.86
CA ILE A 106 -17.50 10.54 11.58
C ILE A 106 -16.89 10.57 12.98
N ALA A 107 -16.30 11.71 13.36
CA ALA A 107 -15.57 11.82 14.62
C ALA A 107 -16.48 11.65 15.85
N ALA A 108 -17.76 12.01 15.74
CA ALA A 108 -18.76 11.87 16.80
C ALA A 108 -19.11 10.40 17.13
N HIS A 109 -18.86 9.46 16.21
CA HIS A 109 -19.22 8.04 16.35
C HIS A 109 -17.98 7.14 16.45
N LEU A 110 -16.92 7.62 17.11
CA LEU A 110 -15.65 6.90 17.22
C LEU A 110 -15.80 5.47 17.75
N ASP A 111 -16.69 5.29 18.74
CA ASP A 111 -16.93 3.99 19.41
C ASP A 111 -17.56 2.93 18.50
N CYS A 112 -18.12 3.32 17.35
CA CYS A 112 -18.69 2.38 16.39
C CYS A 112 -17.63 1.72 15.49
N TYR A 113 -16.40 2.25 15.45
CA TYR A 113 -15.36 1.75 14.55
C TYR A 113 -14.47 0.71 15.23
N VAL A 114 -14.03 -0.27 14.46
CA VAL A 114 -13.15 -1.34 14.96
C VAL A 114 -11.78 -0.76 15.32
N GLY A 115 -11.28 -1.10 16.51
CA GLY A 115 -9.96 -0.66 16.98
C GLY A 115 -9.94 0.73 17.61
N HIS A 116 -11.10 1.30 17.97
CA HIS A 116 -11.20 2.62 18.62
C HIS A 116 -10.48 2.72 19.97
N GLU A 117 -10.21 1.59 20.63
CA GLU A 117 -9.51 1.52 21.91
C GLU A 117 -8.08 2.08 21.87
N ASN A 118 -7.36 1.85 20.76
CA ASN A 118 -5.95 2.19 20.61
C ASN A 118 -5.75 3.32 19.59
N GLN A 119 -5.54 4.54 20.07
CA GLN A 119 -5.37 5.72 19.22
C GLN A 119 -4.17 5.63 18.27
N ASP A 120 -3.11 4.93 18.68
CA ASP A 120 -1.88 4.82 17.89
C ASP A 120 -2.01 3.86 16.69
N THR A 121 -2.83 2.82 16.82
CA THR A 121 -3.04 1.79 15.79
C THR A 121 -4.35 1.97 15.03
N PHE A 122 -5.23 2.86 15.46
CA PHE A 122 -6.53 3.12 14.82
C PHE A 122 -6.40 3.50 13.34
N PHE A 123 -5.46 4.39 13.01
CA PHE A 123 -5.13 4.72 11.63
C PHE A 123 -3.86 3.98 11.20
N ASP A 124 -3.91 3.31 10.05
CA ASP A 124 -2.72 2.69 9.46
C ASP A 124 -1.63 3.74 9.18
N SER A 125 -0.35 3.37 9.27
CA SER A 125 0.78 4.27 9.03
C SER A 125 0.71 4.97 7.66
N SER A 126 0.22 4.25 6.63
CA SER A 126 0.01 4.79 5.29
C SER A 126 -1.13 5.82 5.25
N GLU A 127 -2.21 5.58 5.98
CA GLU A 127 -3.35 6.51 6.09
C GLU A 127 -2.98 7.75 6.91
N ARG A 128 -2.25 7.59 8.03
CA ARG A 128 -1.71 8.72 8.80
C ARG A 128 -0.84 9.61 7.92
N SER A 129 0.06 9.01 7.15
CA SER A 129 0.92 9.73 6.20
C SER A 129 0.11 10.46 5.14
N ARG A 130 -0.95 9.84 4.63
CA ARG A 130 -1.88 10.45 3.65
C ARG A 130 -2.64 11.64 4.25
N LEU A 131 -3.18 11.51 5.45
CA LEU A 131 -3.91 12.57 6.14
C LEU A 131 -3.00 13.78 6.41
N VAL A 132 -1.78 13.54 6.89
CA VAL A 132 -0.77 14.60 7.10
C VAL A 132 -0.38 15.27 5.79
N TYR A 133 -0.18 14.50 4.73
CA TYR A 133 0.17 15.06 3.43
C TYR A 133 -0.97 15.90 2.83
N ASP A 134 -2.21 15.49 3.01
CA ASP A 134 -3.38 16.28 2.59
C ASP A 134 -3.50 17.60 3.38
N LEU A 135 -3.21 17.58 4.69
CA LEU A 135 -3.07 18.80 5.48
C LEU A 135 -1.99 19.72 4.90
N LEU A 136 -0.80 19.20 4.61
CA LEU A 136 0.31 19.97 4.06
C LEU A 136 0.02 20.54 2.65
N ILE A 137 -0.87 19.93 1.89
CA ILE A 137 -1.30 20.46 0.58
C ILE A 137 -2.30 21.60 0.75
N ARG A 138 -3.15 21.56 1.79
CA ARG A 138 -4.23 22.54 2.01
C ARG A 138 -3.81 23.74 2.86
N THR A 139 -2.70 23.64 3.58
CA THR A 139 -2.24 24.72 4.46
C THR A 139 -1.83 25.96 3.67
N LYS A 140 -2.29 27.12 4.14
CA LYS A 140 -1.87 28.43 3.64
C LYS A 140 -0.68 28.90 4.48
N TYR A 141 0.27 29.59 3.85
CA TYR A 141 1.49 30.07 4.53
C TYR A 141 1.67 31.60 4.50
N ASP A 142 0.71 32.36 3.96
CA ASP A 142 0.75 33.82 3.96
C ASP A 142 -0.12 34.40 5.08
N ALA A 143 0.40 35.43 5.76
CA ALA A 143 -0.27 36.13 6.86
C ALA A 143 -1.08 37.35 6.38
N HIS A 144 -0.72 37.91 5.22
CA HIS A 144 -1.42 39.04 4.63
C HIS A 144 -2.22 38.58 3.42
N ASP A 145 -3.51 38.94 3.37
CA ASP A 145 -4.50 38.58 2.33
C ASP A 145 -4.17 39.17 0.92
N ALA A 146 -2.96 39.68 0.73
CA ALA A 146 -2.62 40.60 -0.35
C ALA A 146 -2.17 39.95 -1.67
N ALA A 147 -2.01 38.63 -1.77
CA ALA A 147 -1.67 38.01 -3.06
C ALA A 147 -2.09 36.54 -3.21
N LYS A 148 -3.02 36.30 -4.16
CA LYS A 148 -3.28 35.05 -4.91
C LYS A 148 -2.58 33.76 -4.38
N TYR A 149 -3.37 32.88 -3.77
CA TYR A 149 -3.18 31.41 -3.72
C TYR A 149 -1.75 30.89 -3.43
N ARG A 150 -1.19 31.29 -2.29
CA ARG A 150 0.03 30.72 -1.70
C ARG A 150 -0.32 29.59 -0.74
N VAL A 151 -0.65 28.43 -1.33
CA VAL A 151 -1.15 27.25 -0.61
C VAL A 151 -0.30 26.04 -0.96
N GLY A 152 -0.04 25.23 0.05
CA GLY A 152 0.44 23.88 -0.11
C GLY A 152 1.95 23.71 -0.24
N ILE A 153 2.42 22.59 0.29
CA ILE A 153 3.83 22.19 0.31
C ILE A 153 4.44 22.05 -1.09
N GLN A 154 3.65 21.65 -2.10
CA GLN A 154 4.13 21.45 -3.47
C GLN A 154 4.68 22.74 -4.09
N ARG A 155 4.07 23.89 -3.79
CA ARG A 155 4.55 25.18 -4.26
C ARG A 155 5.85 25.59 -3.58
N LEU A 156 5.97 25.32 -2.28
CA LEU A 156 7.20 25.59 -1.52
C LEU A 156 8.36 24.73 -2.02
N ILE A 157 8.09 23.50 -2.44
CA ILE A 157 9.09 22.64 -3.09
C ILE A 157 9.47 23.20 -4.45
N LYS A 158 8.49 23.59 -5.28
CA LYS A 158 8.75 24.18 -6.61
C LYS A 158 9.56 25.49 -6.53
N ASN A 159 9.36 26.27 -5.47
CA ASN A 159 10.09 27.51 -5.20
C ASN A 159 11.46 27.27 -4.55
N ASN A 160 11.89 26.02 -4.38
CA ASN A 160 13.13 25.63 -3.69
C ASN A 160 13.23 26.10 -2.23
N SER A 161 12.09 26.40 -1.58
CA SER A 161 12.04 26.67 -0.14
C SER A 161 12.19 25.39 0.67
N TYR A 162 11.65 24.28 0.17
CA TYR A 162 11.90 22.92 0.66
C TYR A 162 12.49 22.07 -0.46
N VAL A 163 13.42 21.18 -0.12
CA VAL A 163 14.03 20.26 -1.11
C VAL A 163 13.09 19.10 -1.44
N ALA A 164 12.48 18.50 -0.42
CA ALA A 164 11.57 17.37 -0.57
C ALA A 164 10.66 17.24 0.66
N ALA A 165 9.52 16.58 0.47
CA ALA A 165 8.65 16.13 1.54
C ALA A 165 8.32 14.65 1.30
N PHE A 166 8.59 13.80 2.28
CA PHE A 166 8.40 12.35 2.16
C PHE A 166 7.98 11.74 3.50
N PRO A 167 7.14 10.68 3.48
CA PRO A 167 6.82 9.94 4.69
C PRO A 167 8.03 9.12 5.15
N LEU A 168 8.08 8.83 6.45
CA LEU A 168 9.11 7.96 7.03
C LEU A 168 8.66 6.51 6.96
N HIS A 169 9.59 5.63 6.58
CA HIS A 169 9.38 4.19 6.64
C HIS A 169 9.82 3.64 7.99
N GLU A 170 9.15 2.57 8.42
CA GLU A 170 9.53 1.80 9.61
C GLU A 170 10.95 1.25 9.47
N GLU A 171 11.60 1.08 10.62
CA GLU A 171 12.93 0.50 10.73
C GLU A 171 12.90 -0.99 10.41
N CYS A 172 13.96 -1.50 9.80
CA CYS A 172 14.05 -2.91 9.44
C CYS A 172 15.35 -3.52 9.97
N ASN A 173 15.19 -4.61 10.70
CA ASN A 173 16.20 -5.58 11.02
C ASN A 173 16.20 -6.68 9.95
N TRP A 174 17.14 -6.59 9.01
CA TRP A 174 17.27 -7.55 7.93
C TRP A 174 17.80 -8.92 8.36
N ASN A 175 18.18 -9.10 9.63
CA ASN A 175 18.88 -10.30 10.08
C ASN A 175 17.94 -11.39 10.63
N LYS A 176 16.72 -11.03 11.06
CA LYS A 176 15.74 -11.98 11.61
C LYS A 176 14.34 -11.63 11.12
N VAL A 177 13.56 -12.64 10.79
CA VAL A 177 12.16 -12.49 10.35
C VAL A 177 11.29 -13.38 11.19
N ASN A 178 10.43 -12.77 11.98
CA ASN A 178 9.42 -13.46 12.77
C ASN A 178 8.05 -13.02 12.27
N ALA A 179 7.12 -13.95 12.07
CA ALA A 179 5.78 -13.59 11.60
C ALA A 179 5.02 -12.66 12.59
N GLU A 180 5.37 -12.73 13.88
CA GLU A 180 4.71 -12.01 14.96
C GLU A 180 5.40 -10.66 15.25
N ASP A 181 6.72 -10.65 15.44
CA ASP A 181 7.45 -9.43 15.83
C ASP A 181 7.91 -8.55 14.65
N SER A 182 7.91 -9.08 13.41
CA SER A 182 8.44 -8.33 12.29
C SER A 182 7.54 -7.18 11.87
N THR A 183 8.21 -6.14 11.40
CA THR A 183 7.62 -4.93 10.85
C THR A 183 6.95 -5.23 9.49
N ASP A 184 5.89 -4.51 9.13
CA ASP A 184 5.14 -4.75 7.88
C ASP A 184 6.06 -4.66 6.65
N ARG A 185 7.02 -3.73 6.68
CA ARG A 185 8.06 -3.59 5.64
C ARG A 185 8.98 -4.81 5.52
N GLU A 186 9.40 -5.40 6.64
CA GLU A 186 10.27 -6.58 6.64
C GLU A 186 9.55 -7.78 6.05
N LEU A 187 8.29 -7.98 6.45
CA LEU A 187 7.45 -9.05 5.94
C LEU A 187 7.26 -8.94 4.42
N LEU A 188 6.99 -7.74 3.92
CA LEU A 188 6.88 -7.47 2.49
C LEU A 188 8.18 -7.80 1.75
N TYR A 189 9.33 -7.43 2.31
CA TYR A 189 10.61 -7.75 1.68
C TYR A 189 10.82 -9.26 1.58
N TRP A 190 10.72 -9.98 2.69
CA TRP A 190 11.08 -11.39 2.75
C TRP A 190 10.11 -12.31 2.00
N ASN A 191 8.81 -11.98 2.03
CA ASN A 191 7.78 -12.85 1.47
C ASN A 191 7.37 -12.47 0.05
N TRP A 192 7.62 -11.25 -0.39
CA TRP A 192 7.13 -10.76 -1.68
C TRP A 192 8.21 -10.10 -2.55
N ALA A 193 8.94 -9.09 -2.06
CA ALA A 193 9.84 -8.29 -2.89
C ALA A 193 11.16 -8.98 -3.29
N ARG A 194 11.45 -10.18 -2.75
CA ARG A 194 12.64 -10.96 -3.12
C ARG A 194 12.40 -11.72 -4.42
N ILE A 195 13.40 -11.69 -5.31
CA ILE A 195 13.40 -12.48 -6.55
C ILE A 195 13.14 -13.96 -6.27
N LYS A 196 13.68 -14.51 -5.17
CA LYS A 196 13.44 -15.89 -4.74
C LYS A 196 11.97 -16.23 -4.44
N SER A 197 11.10 -15.24 -4.23
CA SER A 197 9.69 -15.41 -3.88
C SER A 197 8.75 -15.20 -5.07
N PHE A 198 9.26 -15.14 -6.31
CA PHE A 198 8.46 -14.84 -7.51
C PHE A 198 7.30 -15.82 -7.77
N TYR A 199 7.42 -17.06 -7.30
CA TYR A 199 6.41 -18.10 -7.48
C TYR A 199 5.27 -18.02 -6.47
N LYS A 200 5.42 -17.26 -5.37
CA LYS A 200 4.39 -17.18 -4.32
C LYS A 200 3.23 -16.28 -4.75
N TYR A 201 2.07 -16.50 -4.15
CA TYR A 201 0.97 -15.54 -4.23
C TYR A 201 1.38 -14.16 -3.70
N GLN A 202 0.71 -13.11 -4.18
CA GLN A 202 0.98 -11.75 -3.73
C GLN A 202 0.19 -11.44 -2.43
N PRO A 203 0.82 -10.91 -1.37
CA PRO A 203 0.14 -10.55 -0.13
C PRO A 203 -0.55 -9.18 -0.28
N LEU A 204 -1.63 -9.13 -1.06
CA LEU A 204 -2.27 -7.87 -1.48
C LEU A 204 -2.81 -7.03 -0.32
N SER A 205 -3.32 -7.67 0.75
CA SER A 205 -3.80 -6.96 1.95
C SER A 205 -2.67 -6.18 2.63
N LEU A 206 -1.50 -6.80 2.78
CA LEU A 206 -0.31 -6.16 3.36
C LEU A 206 0.27 -5.08 2.45
N VAL A 207 0.30 -5.31 1.13
CA VAL A 207 0.74 -4.30 0.15
C VAL A 207 -0.18 -3.07 0.22
N LYS A 208 -1.49 -3.27 0.27
CA LYS A 208 -2.49 -2.20 0.45
C LYS A 208 -2.29 -1.47 1.78
N LYS A 209 -2.13 -2.20 2.88
CA LYS A 209 -1.93 -1.61 4.22
C LYS A 209 -0.69 -0.72 4.27
N TYR A 210 0.41 -1.17 3.67
CA TYR A 210 1.69 -0.48 3.73
C TYR A 210 1.84 0.67 2.71
N PHE A 211 1.49 0.43 1.44
CA PHE A 211 1.66 1.42 0.36
C PHE A 211 0.39 2.20 0.03
N GLY A 212 -0.75 1.80 0.57
CA GLY A 212 -2.06 2.38 0.28
C GLY A 212 -2.78 1.72 -0.90
N SER A 213 -4.07 2.05 -1.03
CA SER A 213 -4.98 1.43 -2.01
C SER A 213 -4.58 1.63 -3.47
N LYS A 214 -3.94 2.75 -3.83
CA LYS A 214 -3.53 3.01 -5.22
C LYS A 214 -2.46 2.02 -5.69
N VAL A 215 -1.47 1.76 -4.85
CA VAL A 215 -0.39 0.80 -5.13
C VAL A 215 -0.91 -0.63 -4.99
N GLY A 216 -1.73 -0.91 -3.99
CA GLY A 216 -2.38 -2.21 -3.83
C GLY A 216 -3.21 -2.61 -5.06
N MET A 217 -3.99 -1.68 -5.62
CA MET A 217 -4.79 -1.91 -6.84
C MET A 217 -3.91 -2.20 -8.07
N TYR A 218 -2.80 -1.47 -8.22
CA TYR A 218 -1.85 -1.73 -9.31
C TYR A 218 -1.33 -3.17 -9.27
N PHE A 219 -0.87 -3.64 -8.10
CA PHE A 219 -0.36 -5.01 -7.98
C PHE A 219 -1.47 -6.06 -8.06
N ALA A 220 -2.67 -5.78 -7.56
CA ALA A 220 -3.81 -6.66 -7.74
C ALA A 220 -4.13 -6.89 -9.23
N TRP A 221 -4.16 -5.81 -10.02
CA TRP A 221 -4.35 -5.88 -11.47
C TRP A 221 -3.21 -6.64 -12.16
N LEU A 222 -1.97 -6.33 -11.82
CA LEU A 222 -0.80 -7.02 -12.39
C LEU A 222 -0.86 -8.53 -12.13
N GLY A 223 -1.14 -8.93 -10.88
CA GLY A 223 -1.29 -10.33 -10.50
C GLY A 223 -2.42 -11.02 -11.27
N TYR A 224 -3.58 -10.38 -11.39
CA TYR A 224 -4.70 -10.88 -12.19
C TYR A 224 -4.30 -11.08 -13.66
N TYR A 225 -3.67 -10.07 -14.27
CA TYR A 225 -3.22 -10.12 -15.66
C TYR A 225 -2.24 -11.27 -15.91
N THR A 226 -1.25 -11.46 -15.02
CA THR A 226 -0.31 -12.59 -15.14
C THR A 226 -0.99 -13.96 -14.98
N LYS A 227 -2.03 -14.06 -14.15
CA LYS A 227 -2.80 -15.30 -13.99
C LYS A 227 -3.57 -15.65 -15.27
N VAL A 228 -4.17 -14.65 -15.93
CA VAL A 228 -4.91 -14.86 -17.20
C VAL A 228 -3.97 -15.19 -18.36
N LEU A 229 -2.75 -14.64 -18.36
CA LEU A 229 -1.73 -14.97 -19.36
C LEU A 229 -1.22 -16.41 -19.27
N PHE A 230 -1.24 -17.03 -18.08
CA PHE A 230 -0.74 -18.39 -17.89
C PHE A 230 -1.42 -19.43 -18.81
N PRO A 231 -2.76 -19.59 -18.82
CA PRO A 231 -3.42 -20.53 -19.73
C PRO A 231 -3.22 -20.15 -21.21
N ALA A 232 -3.21 -18.86 -21.55
CA ALA A 232 -2.93 -18.42 -22.92
C ALA A 232 -1.52 -18.82 -23.39
N SER A 233 -0.52 -18.70 -22.51
CA SER A 233 0.85 -19.15 -22.78
C SER A 233 0.94 -20.66 -22.95
N VAL A 234 0.19 -21.44 -22.16
CA VAL A 234 0.15 -22.90 -22.27
C VAL A 234 -0.40 -23.32 -23.64
N VAL A 235 -1.52 -22.72 -24.07
CA VAL A 235 -2.09 -22.97 -25.41
C VAL A 235 -1.10 -22.58 -26.51
N GLY A 236 -0.44 -21.42 -26.39
CA GLY A 236 0.56 -20.97 -27.35
C GLY A 236 1.73 -21.93 -27.51
N VAL A 237 2.26 -22.47 -26.41
CA VAL A 237 3.33 -23.48 -26.44
C VAL A 237 2.85 -24.78 -27.09
N PHE A 238 1.64 -25.24 -26.81
CA PHE A 238 1.08 -26.44 -27.46
C PHE A 238 0.91 -26.26 -28.97
N CYS A 239 0.39 -25.10 -29.42
CA CYS A 239 0.28 -24.78 -30.84
C CYS A 239 1.65 -24.74 -31.53
N PHE A 240 2.66 -24.18 -30.87
CA PHE A 240 4.03 -24.12 -31.38
C PHE A 240 4.65 -25.52 -31.52
N LEU A 241 4.54 -26.37 -30.49
CA LEU A 241 5.02 -27.75 -30.52
C LEU A 241 4.30 -28.60 -31.58
N TYR A 242 2.99 -28.41 -31.75
CA TYR A 242 2.22 -29.06 -32.81
C TYR A 242 2.70 -28.63 -34.20
N GLY A 243 2.97 -27.34 -34.40
CA GLY A 243 3.56 -26.82 -35.64
C GLY A 243 4.91 -27.46 -35.97
N ILE A 244 5.81 -27.60 -34.98
CA ILE A 244 7.10 -28.28 -35.17
C ILE A 244 6.90 -29.75 -35.55
N SER A 245 6.03 -30.48 -34.84
CA SER A 245 5.79 -31.90 -35.10
C SER A 245 5.19 -32.14 -36.50
N SER A 246 4.25 -31.28 -36.92
CA SER A 246 3.60 -31.38 -38.22
C SER A 246 4.45 -30.84 -39.38
N SER A 247 5.57 -30.17 -39.13
CA SER A 247 6.43 -29.58 -40.17
C SER A 247 7.05 -30.62 -41.14
N SER A 248 7.13 -31.88 -40.71
CA SER A 248 7.63 -33.00 -41.52
C SER A 248 6.56 -33.68 -42.39
N GLN A 249 5.29 -33.36 -42.19
CA GLN A 249 4.17 -33.88 -42.97
C GLN A 249 3.57 -32.73 -43.77
N ASP A 250 3.89 -32.65 -45.06
CA ASP A 250 3.35 -31.69 -46.04
C ASP A 250 1.85 -31.89 -46.29
N ILE A 251 1.04 -31.78 -45.23
CA ILE A 251 -0.41 -31.82 -45.28
C ILE A 251 -0.86 -30.43 -44.85
N PRO A 252 -1.45 -29.62 -45.75
CA PRO A 252 -2.01 -28.33 -45.38
C PRO A 252 -3.26 -28.59 -44.53
N ARG A 253 -3.11 -28.63 -43.20
CA ARG A 253 -4.17 -29.07 -42.30
C ARG A 253 -5.07 -27.89 -41.91
N SER A 254 -6.33 -27.99 -42.33
CA SER A 254 -7.51 -27.20 -41.94
C SER A 254 -7.68 -26.98 -40.43
N ILE A 255 -6.98 -27.74 -39.57
CA ILE A 255 -7.04 -27.68 -38.11
C ILE A 255 -6.68 -26.29 -37.55
N PHE A 256 -5.68 -25.60 -38.12
CA PHE A 256 -5.36 -24.23 -37.68
C PHE A 256 -6.50 -23.24 -37.99
N HIS A 257 -7.21 -23.43 -39.10
CA HIS A 257 -8.38 -22.62 -39.46
C HIS A 257 -9.57 -22.91 -38.53
N THR A 258 -9.74 -24.16 -38.10
CA THR A 258 -10.79 -24.56 -37.14
C THR A 258 -10.50 -24.08 -35.72
N PHE A 259 -9.23 -24.13 -35.27
CA PHE A 259 -8.85 -23.64 -33.94
C PHE A 259 -8.91 -22.11 -33.86
N PHE A 260 -8.51 -21.41 -34.93
CA PHE A 260 -8.58 -19.94 -35.00
C PHE A 260 -10.04 -19.44 -34.98
N LEU A 261 -10.96 -20.11 -35.71
CA LEU A 261 -12.39 -19.76 -35.73
C LEU A 261 -13.17 -20.07 -34.43
N VAL A 262 -12.65 -20.98 -33.58
CA VAL A 262 -13.36 -21.38 -32.35
C VAL A 262 -12.92 -20.56 -31.14
N PHE A 263 -11.72 -19.97 -31.18
CA PHE A 263 -11.14 -19.26 -30.02
C PHE A 263 -10.87 -17.76 -30.24
N PHE A 264 -11.00 -17.25 -31.47
CA PHE A 264 -10.92 -15.83 -31.81
C PHE A 264 -12.05 -15.44 -32.77
#